data_AF-A0A9K3D7X8-F1
#
_entry.id   AF-A0A9K3D7X8-F1
#
_cell.length_a   1.000
_cell.length_b   1.000
_cell.length_c   1.000
_cell.angle_alpha   90.00
_cell.angle_beta   90.00
_cell.angle_gamma   90.00
#
_symmetry.space_group_name_H-M   'P 1'
#
loop_
_entity.id
_entity.type
_entity.pdbx_description
1 polymer ?
#
loop_
_entity_poly.entity_id
_entity_poly.type
_entity_poly.pdbx_seq_one_letter_code
_entity_poly.pdbx_strand_id
1 'polypeptide(L)'
;EAPVSSEIEVLLPSHMKPLGVSAVSGKASVQSGGLVKWNISKWPTNKTDKGPRMTVDLHVVPTEGGVEDTRPRPLVSVDFEVQKFAASGIDIKRVNMSGPSYKLFKGVKYATQGHVEFRL
;
A
#
# COMPACT_ATOMS: atom_id res chain seq x y z
N GLU A 1 -2.61 -18.11 4.59
CA GLU A 1 -2.17 -16.90 3.86
C GLU A 1 -2.01 -15.76 4.85
N ALA A 2 -1.03 -14.90 4.64
CA ALA A 2 -0.73 -13.75 5.49
C ALA A 2 -1.78 -12.66 5.28
N PRO A 3 -2.46 -12.15 6.32
CA PRO A 3 -3.27 -10.95 6.15
C PRO A 3 -2.35 -9.80 5.76
N VAL A 4 -2.73 -9.12 4.67
CA VAL A 4 -2.09 -7.91 4.19
C VAL A 4 -3.06 -6.76 4.39
N SER A 5 -2.63 -5.73 5.11
CA SER A 5 -3.29 -4.44 5.14
C SER A 5 -2.42 -3.42 4.43
N SER A 6 -3.04 -2.55 3.64
CA SER A 6 -2.34 -1.51 2.91
C SER A 6 -3.15 -0.21 2.93
N GLU A 7 -2.41 0.88 3.06
CA GLU A 7 -2.90 2.24 2.93
C GLU A 7 -2.13 2.88 1.78
N ILE A 8 -2.86 3.30 0.76
CA ILE A 8 -2.30 3.83 -0.47
C ILE A 8 -2.74 5.28 -0.59
N GLU A 9 -1.78 6.17 -0.79
CA GLU A 9 -2.00 7.59 -0.96
C GLU A 9 -1.50 8.00 -2.34
N VAL A 10 -2.35 8.68 -3.11
CA VAL A 10 -2.01 9.19 -4.43
C VAL A 10 -2.10 10.70 -4.37
N LEU A 11 -0.95 11.37 -4.46
CA LEU A 11 -0.87 12.82 -4.51
C LEU A 11 -0.94 13.27 -5.97
N LEU A 12 -2.05 13.92 -6.32
CA LEU A 12 -2.27 14.47 -7.63
C LEU A 12 -1.59 15.84 -7.77
N PRO A 13 -0.90 16.09 -8.89
CA PRO A 13 -0.36 17.40 -9.23
C PRO A 13 -1.45 18.47 -9.39
N SER A 14 -1.08 19.74 -9.28
CA SER A 14 -2.01 20.89 -9.37
C SER A 14 -2.80 20.99 -10.68
N HIS A 15 -2.30 20.41 -11.78
CA HIS A 15 -2.96 20.40 -13.08
C HIS A 15 -3.94 19.22 -13.25
N MET A 16 -4.01 18.29 -12.29
CA MET A 16 -4.94 17.17 -12.28
C MET A 16 -5.99 17.37 -11.19
N LYS A 17 -7.27 17.36 -11.56
CA LYS A 17 -8.37 17.45 -10.61
C LYS A 17 -9.13 16.12 -10.57
N PRO A 18 -9.31 15.50 -9.39
CA PRO A 18 -10.11 14.29 -9.27
C PRO A 18 -11.59 14.62 -9.48
N LEU A 19 -12.26 13.86 -10.34
CA LEU A 19 -13.71 13.93 -10.60
C LEU A 19 -14.47 12.86 -9.81
N GLY A 20 -13.85 11.70 -9.60
CA GLY A 20 -14.45 10.57 -8.93
C GLY A 20 -13.42 9.48 -8.62
N VAL A 21 -13.78 8.59 -7.70
CA VAL A 21 -12.98 7.41 -7.38
C VAL A 21 -13.90 6.21 -7.24
N SER A 22 -13.51 5.09 -7.84
CA SER A 22 -14.16 3.80 -7.68
C SER A 22 -13.14 2.75 -7.28
N ALA A 23 -13.45 1.96 -6.25
CA ALA A 23 -12.58 0.90 -5.77
C ALA A 23 -13.31 -0.44 -5.82
N VAL A 24 -12.66 -1.44 -6.42
CA VAL A 24 -13.16 -2.83 -6.45
C VAL A 24 -12.91 -3.52 -5.11
N SER A 25 -11.86 -3.11 -4.40
CA SER A 25 -11.50 -3.65 -3.09
C SER A 25 -11.18 -2.52 -2.13
N GLY A 26 -11.55 -2.66 -0.86
CA GLY A 26 -11.27 -1.63 0.14
C GLY A 26 -12.16 -0.40 0.01
N LYS A 27 -11.72 0.72 0.60
CA LYS A 27 -12.43 2.00 0.62
C LYS A 27 -11.53 3.09 0.09
N ALA A 28 -11.95 3.76 -0.97
CA ALA A 28 -11.23 4.90 -1.53
C ALA A 28 -12.02 6.20 -1.32
N SER A 29 -11.32 7.29 -1.07
CA SER A 29 -11.91 8.62 -0.95
C SER A 29 -10.98 9.68 -1.53
N VAL A 30 -11.59 10.71 -2.09
CA VAL A 30 -10.90 11.92 -2.55
C VAL A 30 -10.92 12.93 -1.42
N GLN A 31 -9.76 13.47 -1.05
CA GLN A 31 -9.61 14.51 -0.04
C GLN A 31 -9.29 15.86 -0.73
N SER A 32 -9.38 16.95 0.04
CA SER A 32 -8.96 18.27 -0.43
C SER A 32 -7.46 18.28 -0.75
N GLY A 33 -7.04 19.11 -1.71
CA GLY A 33 -5.63 19.26 -2.07
C GLY A 33 -5.09 18.21 -3.06
N GLY A 34 -5.97 17.44 -3.72
CA GLY A 34 -5.55 16.48 -4.75
C GLY A 34 -5.06 15.15 -4.18
N LEU A 35 -5.28 14.88 -2.90
CA LEU A 35 -4.93 13.61 -2.27
C LEU A 35 -6.06 12.59 -2.45
N VAL A 36 -5.75 11.43 -3.02
CA VAL A 36 -6.66 10.28 -3.07
C VAL A 36 -6.15 9.23 -2.11
N LYS A 37 -6.99 8.81 -1.18
CA LYS A 37 -6.63 7.85 -0.13
C LYS A 37 -7.40 6.55 -0.34
N TRP A 38 -6.69 5.42 -0.28
CA TRP A 38 -7.26 4.10 -0.50
C TRP A 38 -6.81 3.12 0.57
N ASN A 39 -7.77 2.65 1.35
CA ASN A 39 -7.55 1.73 2.46
C ASN A 39 -8.00 0.32 2.09
N ILE A 40 -7.09 -0.64 2.16
CA ILE A 40 -7.33 -2.06 1.88
C ILE A 40 -7.01 -2.84 3.15
N SER A 41 -8.04 -3.28 3.88
CA SER A 41 -7.83 -4.03 5.14
C SER A 41 -7.46 -5.49 4.91
N LYS A 42 -7.85 -6.06 3.77
CA LYS A 42 -7.58 -7.44 3.37
C LYS A 42 -7.45 -7.52 1.86
N TRP A 43 -6.36 -8.10 1.39
CA TRP A 43 -6.18 -8.38 -0.02
C TRP A 43 -7.04 -9.59 -0.43
N PRO A 44 -7.76 -9.53 -1.56
CA PRO A 44 -8.42 -10.70 -2.12
C PRO A 44 -7.36 -11.70 -2.59
N THR A 45 -7.40 -12.93 -2.06
CA THR A 45 -6.38 -13.95 -2.31
C THR A 45 -6.83 -15.10 -3.20
N ASN A 46 -8.01 -15.00 -3.81
CA ASN A 46 -8.43 -15.99 -4.79
C ASN A 46 -7.54 -15.92 -6.04
N LYS A 47 -7.05 -17.07 -6.48
CA LYS A 47 -6.18 -17.22 -7.68
C LYS A 47 -6.81 -16.69 -8.98
N THR A 48 -8.13 -16.48 -8.99
CA THR A 48 -8.92 -15.92 -10.09
C THR A 48 -9.14 -14.41 -9.99
N ASP A 49 -8.95 -13.82 -8.81
CA ASP A 49 -9.16 -12.39 -8.61
C ASP A 49 -7.91 -11.64 -9.05
N LYS A 50 -8.08 -10.88 -10.14
CA LYS A 50 -7.16 -9.80 -10.50
C LYS A 50 -7.09 -8.91 -9.25
N GLY A 51 -5.93 -8.79 -8.61
CA GLY A 51 -5.73 -8.20 -7.28
C GLY A 51 -6.40 -6.83 -7.02
N PRO A 52 -6.23 -6.22 -5.84
CA PRO A 52 -6.98 -5.03 -5.48
C PRO A 52 -6.81 -3.93 -6.54
N ARG A 53 -7.93 -3.30 -6.91
CA ARG A 53 -7.99 -2.29 -7.97
C ARG A 53 -8.77 -1.07 -7.52
N MET A 54 -8.23 0.09 -7.87
CA MET A 54 -8.87 1.39 -7.76
C MET A 54 -8.72 2.13 -9.09
N THR A 55 -9.78 2.82 -9.51
CA THR A 55 -9.80 3.71 -10.67
C THR A 55 -10.14 5.11 -10.18
N VAL A 56 -9.37 6.11 -10.63
CA VAL A 56 -9.61 7.53 -10.35
C VAL A 56 -9.86 8.23 -11.68
N ASP A 57 -10.99 8.92 -11.78
CA ASP A 57 -11.31 9.75 -12.93
C ASP A 57 -10.67 11.12 -12.75
N LEU A 58 -9.84 11.53 -13.71
CA LEU A 58 -9.05 12.76 -13.64
C LEU A 58 -9.44 13.73 -14.73
N HIS A 59 -9.67 14.98 -14.35
CA HIS A 59 -9.72 16.11 -15.26
C HIS A 59 -8.35 16.77 -15.33
N VAL A 60 -7.70 16.65 -16.48
CA VAL A 60 -6.41 17.31 -16.75
C VAL A 60 -6.69 18.71 -17.27
N VAL A 61 -6.24 19.73 -16.54
CA VAL A 61 -6.34 21.13 -16.98
C VAL A 61 -5.31 21.35 -18.10
N PRO A 62 -5.74 21.71 -19.32
CA PRO A 62 -4.81 22.04 -20.39
C PRO A 62 -4.02 23.28 -20.02
N THR A 63 -2.72 23.28 -20.29
CA THR A 63 -1.92 24.50 -20.23
C THR A 63 -1.88 25.09 -21.63
N GLU A 64 -2.14 26.40 -21.76
CA GLU A 64 -2.03 27.09 -23.04
C GLU A 64 -0.55 27.18 -23.43
N GLY A 65 -0.13 26.34 -24.37
CA GLY A 65 1.25 26.33 -24.89
C GLY A 65 1.80 24.92 -24.98
N GLY A 66 1.98 24.43 -26.22
CA GLY A 66 2.44 23.07 -26.56
C GLY A 66 3.90 22.79 -26.21
N VAL A 67 4.26 22.95 -24.94
CA VAL A 67 5.55 22.55 -24.39
C VAL A 67 5.47 21.07 -24.03
N GLU A 68 6.53 20.31 -24.34
CA GLU A 68 6.66 18.90 -23.97
C GLU A 68 6.24 18.64 -22.51
N ASP A 69 5.66 17.47 -22.25
CA ASP A 69 5.05 17.10 -20.97
C ASP A 69 6.09 16.91 -19.85
N THR A 70 6.66 18.02 -19.38
CA THR A 70 7.54 18.08 -18.20
C THR A 70 6.73 18.16 -16.90
N ARG A 71 5.41 17.89 -16.94
CA ARG A 71 4.55 18.04 -15.79
C ARG A 71 4.88 16.97 -14.74
N PRO A 72 4.88 17.32 -13.44
CA PRO A 72 5.12 16.35 -12.39
C PRO A 72 4.03 15.28 -12.46
N ARG A 73 4.43 14.01 -12.45
CA ARG A 73 3.50 12.88 -12.46
C ARG A 73 3.00 12.62 -11.04
N PRO A 74 1.83 11.96 -10.87
CA PRO A 74 1.32 11.62 -9.54
C PRO A 74 2.34 10.81 -8.73
N LEU A 75 2.46 11.15 -7.45
CA LEU A 75 3.22 10.37 -6.49
C LEU A 75 2.27 9.36 -5.83
N VAL A 76 2.66 8.09 -5.84
CA VAL A 76 1.94 7.02 -5.16
C VAL A 76 2.80 6.55 -3.99
N SER A 77 2.27 6.69 -2.78
CA SER A 77 2.88 6.22 -1.55
C SER A 77 2.06 5.05 -1.03
N VAL A 78 2.72 3.97 -0.63
CA VAL A 78 2.10 2.72 -0.18
C VAL A 78 2.69 2.33 1.15
N ASP A 79 1.87 2.37 2.19
CA ASP A 79 2.14 1.78 3.48
C ASP A 79 1.50 0.40 3.56
N PHE A 80 2.25 -0.60 4.03
CA PHE A 80 1.72 -1.96 4.15
C PHE A 80 2.24 -2.71 5.37
N GLU A 81 1.43 -3.66 5.83
CA GLU A 81 1.79 -4.67 6.81
C GLU A 81 1.43 -6.06 6.29
N VAL A 82 2.39 -6.99 6.33
CA VAL A 82 2.21 -8.41 6.02
C VAL A 82 2.51 -9.23 7.28
N GLN A 83 1.49 -9.85 7.86
CA GLN A 83 1.68 -10.69 9.05
C GLN A 83 2.13 -12.10 8.68
N LYS A 84 2.87 -12.77 9.57
CA LYS A 84 3.37 -14.15 9.35
C LYS A 84 4.31 -14.26 8.14
N PHE A 85 4.96 -13.16 7.77
CA PHE A 85 5.89 -13.10 6.65
C PHE A 85 7.12 -12.27 7.04
N ALA A 86 8.29 -12.72 6.60
CA ALA A 86 9.56 -12.02 6.75
C ALA A 86 10.17 -11.79 5.37
N ALA A 87 10.12 -10.56 4.86
CA ALA A 87 10.62 -10.23 3.52
C ALA A 87 12.12 -10.52 3.34
N SER A 88 12.91 -10.50 4.42
CA SER A 88 14.33 -10.87 4.39
C SER A 88 14.59 -12.37 4.25
N GLY A 89 13.55 -13.21 4.39
CA GLY A 89 13.70 -14.66 4.44
C GLY A 89 14.32 -15.19 5.74
N ILE A 90 14.49 -14.35 6.76
CA ILE A 90 15.03 -14.79 8.06
C ILE A 90 14.10 -15.82 8.71
N ASP A 91 14.69 -16.92 9.17
CA ASP A 91 13.97 -17.98 9.87
C ASP A 91 14.69 -18.38 11.17
N ILE A 92 14.00 -18.20 12.29
CA ILE A 92 14.50 -18.52 13.63
C ILE A 92 14.30 -20.03 13.87
N LYS A 93 15.37 -20.81 13.66
CA LYS A 93 15.34 -22.26 13.86
C LYS A 93 15.30 -22.70 15.32
N ARG A 94 15.98 -21.97 16.23
CA ARG A 94 16.11 -22.38 17.63
C ARG A 94 16.33 -21.19 18.56
N VAL A 95 15.59 -21.18 19.67
CA VAL A 95 15.78 -20.23 20.78
C VAL A 95 16.26 -21.01 22.00
N ASN A 96 17.53 -20.83 22.37
CA ASN A 96 18.11 -21.44 23.57
C ASN A 96 18.01 -20.48 24.76
N MET A 97 17.66 -21.02 25.92
CA MET A 97 17.62 -20.26 27.18
C MET A 97 18.30 -21.09 28.25
N SER A 98 19.22 -20.49 28.99
CA SER A 98 19.96 -21.11 30.09
C SER A 98 19.67 -20.35 31.37
N GLY A 99 19.48 -21.04 32.50
CA GLY A 99 19.25 -20.43 33.82
C GLY A 99 17.86 -20.65 34.44
N PRO A 100 16.76 -20.73 33.68
CA PRO A 100 15.45 -21.06 34.27
C PRO A 100 15.36 -22.53 34.66
N SER A 101 14.85 -22.82 35.86
CA SER A 101 14.53 -24.19 36.30
C SER A 101 13.22 -24.74 35.72
N TYR A 102 12.44 -23.91 35.03
CA TYR A 102 11.11 -24.24 34.52
C TYR A 102 11.02 -24.13 32.99
N LYS A 103 10.02 -24.81 32.40
CA LYS A 103 9.76 -24.77 30.96
C LYS A 103 9.04 -23.46 30.59
N LEU A 104 9.67 -22.68 29.73
CA LEU A 104 9.11 -21.46 29.16
C LEU A 104 8.41 -21.73 27.82
N PHE A 105 7.35 -20.97 27.56
CA PHE A 105 6.77 -20.88 26.23
C PHE A 105 7.67 -20.04 25.32
N LYS A 106 8.05 -20.58 24.16
CA LYS A 106 8.87 -19.90 23.15
C LYS A 106 8.03 -19.80 21.88
N GLY A 107 7.79 -18.57 21.42
CA GLY A 107 7.04 -18.31 20.20
C GLY A 107 7.73 -17.22 19.37
N VAL A 108 7.59 -17.32 18.05
CA VAL A 108 8.06 -16.31 17.11
C VAL A 108 6.87 -15.86 16.27
N LYS A 109 6.71 -14.55 16.13
CA LYS A 109 5.75 -13.94 15.22
C LYS A 109 6.52 -13.07 14.24
N TYR A 110 6.35 -13.34 12.95
CA TYR A 110 6.89 -12.51 11.88
C TYR A 110 5.87 -11.44 11.47
N ALA A 111 6.36 -10.26 11.19
CA ALA A 111 5.61 -9.18 10.55
C ALA A 111 6.57 -8.38 9.69
N THR A 112 6.15 -8.04 8.48
CA THR A 112 6.87 -7.12 7.59
C THR A 112 6.04 -5.85 7.46
N GLN A 113 6.64 -4.71 7.76
CA GLN A 113 6.05 -3.39 7.53
C GLN A 113 6.96 -2.61 6.59
N GLY A 114 6.37 -1.79 5.72
CA GLY A 114 7.14 -1.03 4.76
C GLY A 114 6.37 0.16 4.21
N HIS A 115 7.14 1.13 3.74
CA HIS A 115 6.69 2.30 3.02
C HIS A 115 7.41 2.35 1.68
N VAL A 116 6.66 2.45 0.59
CA VAL A 116 7.23 2.52 -0.76
C VAL A 116 6.59 3.67 -1.50
N GLU A 117 7.41 4.48 -2.15
CA GLU A 117 6.96 5.56 -3.01
C GLU A 117 7.40 5.32 -4.44
N PHE A 118 6.51 5.62 -5.39
CA PHE A 118 6.85 5.61 -6.80
C PHE A 118 6.08 6.69 -7.52
N ARG A 119 6.67 7.19 -8.61
CA ARG A 119 6.01 8.11 -9.53
C ARG A 119 5.49 7.30 -10.71
N LEU A 120 4.23 7.54 -11.07
CA LEU A 120 3.67 7.06 -12.34
C LEU A 120 4.30 7.79 -13.51
#